data_AF-A0AA87YV09-F1
#
_entry.id   AF-A0AA87YV09-F1
#
_cell.length_a   1.000
_cell.length_b   1.000
_cell.length_c   1.000
_cell.angle_alpha   90.00
_cell.angle_beta   90.00
_cell.angle_gamma   90.00
#
_symmetry.space_group_name_H-M   'P 1'
#
loop_
_entity.id
_entity.type
_entity.pdbx_description
1 polymer ?
#
loop_
_entity_poly.entity_id
_entity_poly.type
_entity_poly.pdbx_seq_one_letter_code
_entity_poly.pdbx_strand_id
1 'polypeptide(L)'
;MSGVWIFGKNGVARLISYPTRESFEQTEPPYPGTATAPGARPRVLVYLPANQIIRSYAELEQRLGELGWTRYPNSDRPDLLQFHRSDASSHLISLPVNFATLKPLHMYDIVVKNRSFFQVCDYSISDKTELDNE
;
A
#
# COMPACT_ATOMS: atom_id res chain seq x y z
N MET A 1 25.01 5.43 17.13
CA MET A 1 23.86 5.07 17.98
C MET A 1 22.62 4.95 17.10
N SER A 2 22.34 3.77 16.56
CA SER A 2 21.14 3.51 15.76
C SER A 2 20.44 2.29 16.31
N GLY A 3 19.17 2.43 16.68
CA GLY A 3 18.35 1.32 17.15
C GLY A 3 16.93 1.78 17.44
N VAL A 4 15.98 0.85 17.37
CA VAL A 4 14.56 1.11 17.60
C VAL A 4 14.16 0.55 18.95
N TRP A 5 13.47 1.35 19.74
CA TRP A 5 12.92 0.94 21.03
C TRP A 5 11.56 0.27 20.83
N ILE A 6 11.39 -0.92 21.40
CA ILE A 6 10.11 -1.63 21.46
C ILE A 6 9.69 -1.76 22.91
N PHE A 7 8.42 -1.48 23.19
CA PHE A 7 7.85 -1.60 24.52
C PHE A 7 6.97 -2.85 24.60
N GLY A 8 7.32 -3.78 25.50
CA GLY A 8 6.49 -4.93 25.82
C GLY A 8 5.27 -4.54 26.67
N LYS A 9 4.22 -5.36 26.62
CA LYS A 9 3.00 -5.17 27.43
C LYS A 9 3.25 -5.25 28.95
N ASN A 10 4.37 -5.86 29.34
CA ASN A 10 4.87 -5.92 30.71
C ASN A 10 5.68 -4.66 31.11
N GLY A 11 5.71 -3.61 30.28
CA GLY A 11 6.43 -2.37 30.55
C GLY A 11 7.93 -2.45 30.28
N VAL A 12 8.46 -3.58 29.79
CA VAL A 12 9.88 -3.74 29.52
C VAL A 12 10.23 -3.16 28.15
N ALA A 13 11.14 -2.19 28.13
CA ALA A 13 11.69 -1.61 26.92
C ALA A 13 12.89 -2.45 26.42
N ARG A 14 12.91 -2.77 25.13
CA ARG A 14 14.03 -3.48 24.46
C ARG A 14 14.54 -2.65 23.29
N LEU A 15 15.86 -2.49 23.21
CA LEU A 15 16.54 -1.80 22.10
C LEU A 15 16.97 -2.82 21.05
N ILE A 16 16.52 -2.66 19.81
CA ILE A 16 17.02 -3.42 18.66
C ILE A 16 18.09 -2.58 17.97
N SER A 17 19.35 -3.01 18.08
CA SER A 17 20.52 -2.27 17.58
C SER A 17 20.74 -2.36 16.06
N TYR A 18 20.12 -3.32 15.38
CA TYR A 18 20.21 -3.51 13.92
C TYR A 18 18.82 -3.75 13.33
N PRO A 19 17.94 -2.72 13.30
CA PRO A 19 16.62 -2.87 12.72
C PRO A 19 16.77 -3.07 11.21
N THR A 20 16.63 -4.31 10.73
CA THR A 20 16.59 -4.62 9.31
C THR A 20 15.25 -4.20 8.71
N ARG A 21 15.20 -3.95 7.40
CA ARG A 21 13.94 -3.67 6.67
C ARG A 21 12.89 -4.75 6.93
N GLU A 22 13.36 -6.00 7.06
CA GLU A 22 12.58 -7.19 7.41
C GLU A 22 11.91 -7.09 8.79
N SER A 23 12.51 -6.37 9.75
CA SER A 23 11.94 -6.13 11.07
C SER A 23 10.73 -5.18 11.02
N PHE A 24 10.54 -4.45 9.92
CA PHE A 24 9.37 -3.61 9.62
C PHE A 24 8.47 -4.23 8.53
N GLU A 25 8.98 -5.16 7.74
CA GLU A 25 8.24 -5.89 6.69
C GLU A 25 7.70 -7.25 7.18
N GLN A 26 7.86 -7.58 8.47
CA GLN A 26 7.25 -8.77 9.07
C GLN A 26 5.72 -8.68 8.98
N THR A 27 5.20 -9.33 7.94
CA THR A 27 3.78 -9.46 7.59
C THR A 27 2.97 -10.17 8.67
N GLU A 28 3.65 -10.96 9.52
CA GLU A 28 3.04 -11.63 10.67
C GLU A 28 3.65 -11.09 11.96
N PRO A 29 2.82 -10.56 12.88
CA PRO A 29 3.32 -10.24 14.20
C PRO A 29 3.76 -11.56 14.87
N PRO A 30 4.98 -11.65 15.45
CA PRO A 30 5.43 -12.87 16.11
C PRO A 30 4.52 -13.30 17.27
N TYR A 31 3.64 -12.39 17.74
CA TYR A 31 2.54 -12.69 18.66
C TYR A 31 1.30 -11.84 18.34
N PRO A 32 0.07 -12.39 18.45
CA PRO A 32 -1.14 -11.60 18.33
C PRO A 32 -1.12 -10.42 19.32
N GLY A 33 -1.10 -9.20 18.77
CA GLY A 33 -1.14 -7.95 19.53
C GLY A 33 0.21 -7.30 19.88
N THR A 34 1.31 -7.63 19.20
CA THR A 34 2.48 -6.72 19.17
C THR A 34 2.18 -5.52 18.29
N ALA A 35 2.25 -4.32 18.87
CA ALA A 35 2.15 -3.07 18.13
C ALA A 35 3.38 -2.93 17.22
N THR A 36 3.26 -3.32 15.95
CA THR A 36 4.19 -2.88 14.91
C THR A 36 4.10 -1.36 14.82
N ALA A 37 5.24 -0.69 14.65
CA ALA A 37 5.30 0.76 14.50
C ALA A 37 4.29 1.21 13.41
N PRO A 38 3.66 2.40 13.52
CA PRO A 38 2.62 2.88 12.58
C PRO A 38 3.05 3.00 11.09
N GLY A 39 4.30 2.67 10.75
CA GLY A 39 4.80 2.54 9.37
C GLY A 39 5.12 1.10 8.92
N ALA A 40 4.98 0.11 9.80
CA ALA A 40 5.30 -1.31 9.54
C ALA A 40 4.07 -2.15 9.16
N ARG A 41 2.87 -1.58 9.27
CA ARG A 41 1.64 -2.27 8.85
C ARG A 41 1.53 -2.21 7.33
N PRO A 42 1.16 -3.33 6.67
CA PRO A 42 0.91 -3.31 5.23
C PRO A 42 -0.21 -2.31 4.92
N ARG A 43 0.04 -1.42 3.95
CA ARG A 43 -0.97 -0.48 3.48
C ARG A 43 -1.64 -1.05 2.25
N VAL A 44 -2.95 -0.88 2.17
CA VAL A 44 -3.77 -1.35 1.06
C VAL A 44 -4.48 -0.17 0.40
N LEU A 45 -4.60 -0.24 -0.92
CA LEU A 45 -5.35 0.72 -1.71
C LEU A 45 -6.79 0.22 -1.85
N VAL A 46 -7.76 1.05 -1.47
CA VAL A 46 -9.19 0.72 -1.50
C VAL A 46 -9.91 1.65 -2.47
N TYR A 47 -10.73 1.07 -3.34
CA TYR A 47 -11.66 1.78 -4.20
C TYR A 47 -13.01 1.95 -3.51
N LEU A 48 -13.37 3.19 -3.19
CA LEU A 48 -14.50 3.54 -2.33
C LEU A 48 -15.87 3.17 -2.93
N PRO A 49 -16.17 3.43 -4.22
CA PRO A 49 -17.50 3.15 -4.77
C PRO A 49 -17.91 1.67 -4.73
N ALA A 50 -16.95 0.75 -4.81
CA ALA A 50 -17.20 -0.68 -4.71
C ALA A 50 -16.70 -1.31 -3.40
N ASN A 51 -16.19 -0.48 -2.47
CA ASN A 51 -15.49 -0.90 -1.25
C ASN A 51 -14.48 -2.05 -1.49
N GLN A 52 -13.75 -1.98 -2.60
CA GLN A 52 -12.90 -3.08 -3.07
C GLN A 52 -11.44 -2.78 -2.77
N ILE A 53 -10.73 -3.74 -2.16
CA ILE A 53 -9.27 -3.68 -2.03
C ILE A 53 -8.65 -4.03 -3.37
N ILE A 54 -7.80 -3.14 -3.89
CA ILE A 54 -7.05 -3.35 -5.12
C ILE A 54 -5.87 -4.28 -4.86
N ARG A 55 -5.84 -5.43 -5.52
CA ARG A 55 -4.81 -6.47 -5.34
C ARG A 55 -3.95 -6.70 -6.57
N SER A 56 -4.31 -6.12 -7.71
CA SER A 56 -3.57 -6.27 -8.96
C SER A 56 -3.65 -5.01 -9.84
N TYR A 57 -2.73 -4.90 -10.80
CA TYR A 57 -2.80 -3.83 -11.80
C TYR A 57 -3.96 -3.96 -12.76
N ALA A 58 -4.46 -5.16 -13.03
CA ALA A 58 -5.63 -5.34 -13.90
C ALA A 58 -6.87 -4.69 -13.27
N GLU A 59 -7.09 -4.90 -11.96
CA GLU A 59 -8.15 -4.23 -11.21
C GLU A 59 -7.94 -2.72 -11.17
N LEU A 60 -6.71 -2.26 -10.87
CA LEU A 60 -6.40 -0.84 -10.79
C LEU A 60 -6.63 -0.14 -12.15
N GLU A 61 -6.17 -0.75 -13.24
CA GLU A 61 -6.30 -0.24 -14.60
C GLU A 61 -7.77 -0.14 -15.01
N GLN A 62 -8.58 -1.14 -14.68
CA GLN A 62 -10.03 -1.06 -14.90
C GLN A 62 -10.66 0.12 -14.15
N ARG A 63 -10.38 0.26 -12.85
CA ARG A 63 -10.95 1.36 -12.04
C ARG A 63 -10.45 2.73 -12.49
N LEU A 64 -9.19 2.84 -12.86
CA LEU A 64 -8.62 4.06 -13.41
C LEU A 64 -9.23 4.39 -14.78
N GLY A 65 -9.48 3.38 -15.61
CA GLY A 65 -10.19 3.51 -16.89
C GLY A 65 -11.60 4.07 -16.76
N GLU A 66 -12.36 3.58 -15.77
CA GLU A 66 -13.70 4.11 -15.42
C GLU A 66 -13.65 5.60 -15.02
N LEU A 67 -12.51 6.08 -14.50
CA LEU A 67 -12.27 7.48 -14.13
C LEU A 67 -11.65 8.32 -15.26
N GLY A 68 -11.49 7.74 -16.45
CA GLY A 68 -10.93 8.39 -17.63
C GLY A 68 -9.41 8.35 -17.72
N TRP A 69 -8.72 7.55 -16.92
CA TRP A 69 -7.28 7.36 -17.07
C TRP A 69 -6.98 6.29 -18.10
N THR A 70 -5.99 6.56 -18.94
CA THR A 70 -5.53 5.64 -19.98
C THR A 70 -4.08 5.25 -19.71
N ARG A 71 -3.67 4.08 -20.21
CA ARG A 71 -2.30 3.59 -20.07
C ARG A 71 -1.38 4.34 -21.04
N TYR A 72 -0.33 4.96 -20.51
CA TYR A 72 0.68 5.66 -21.30
C TYR A 72 1.84 4.71 -21.60
N PRO A 73 2.04 4.30 -22.87
CA PRO A 73 3.18 3.48 -23.24
C PRO A 73 4.44 4.34 -23.26
N ASN A 74 5.31 4.14 -22.26
CA ASN A 74 6.62 4.78 -22.23
C ASN A 74 7.71 3.74 -22.54
N SER A 75 8.22 3.76 -23.77
CA SER A 75 9.25 2.82 -24.21
C SER A 75 10.62 3.08 -23.60
N ASP A 76 10.87 4.26 -23.03
CA ASP A 76 12.17 4.61 -22.44
C ASP A 76 12.35 4.07 -21.02
N ARG A 77 11.26 3.68 -20.34
CA ARG A 77 11.26 3.16 -18.97
C ARG A 77 10.42 1.89 -18.87
N PRO A 78 10.94 0.73 -19.30
CA PRO A 78 10.21 -0.54 -19.28
C PRO A 78 9.95 -1.06 -17.86
N ASP A 79 10.57 -0.44 -16.85
CA ASP A 79 10.40 -0.73 -15.42
C ASP A 79 9.19 0.01 -14.80
N LEU A 80 8.60 0.98 -15.50
CA LEU A 80 7.49 1.78 -15.02
C LEU A 80 6.19 1.56 -15.81
N LEU A 81 5.10 1.55 -15.07
CA LEU A 81 3.74 1.57 -15.58
C LEU A 81 3.17 2.97 -15.34
N GLN A 82 2.78 3.65 -16.43
CA GLN A 82 2.29 5.03 -16.36
C GLN A 82 0.85 5.15 -16.83
N PHE A 83 0.09 6.02 -16.16
CA PHE A 83 -1.30 6.34 -16.52
C PHE A 83 -1.46 7.85 -16.69
N HIS A 84 -2.13 8.27 -17.75
CA HIS A 84 -2.44 9.67 -18.03
C HIS A 84 -3.95 9.90 -17.98
N ARG A 85 -4.39 11.04 -17.45
CA ARG A 85 -5.82 11.34 -17.30
C ARG A 85 -6.48 11.85 -18.57
N SER A 86 -5.75 12.61 -19.37
CA SER A 86 -6.15 13.02 -20.72
C SER A 86 -4.93 13.58 -21.43
N ASP A 87 -4.97 13.61 -22.75
CA ASP A 87 -3.97 14.25 -23.61
C ASP A 87 -3.78 15.75 -23.28
N ALA A 88 -4.85 16.42 -22.81
CA ALA A 88 -4.83 17.83 -22.44
C ALA A 88 -4.43 18.11 -20.98
N SER A 89 -4.18 17.07 -20.17
CA SER A 89 -4.00 17.18 -18.72
C SER A 89 -2.62 16.69 -18.30
N SER A 90 -1.89 17.50 -17.53
CA SER A 90 -0.56 17.14 -17.01
C SER A 90 -0.60 16.12 -15.86
N HIS A 91 -1.74 15.45 -15.65
CA HIS A 91 -1.90 14.48 -14.58
C HIS A 91 -1.38 13.11 -15.05
N LEU A 92 -0.28 12.69 -14.44
CA LEU A 92 0.40 11.43 -14.69
C LEU A 92 0.55 10.68 -13.36
N ILE A 93 0.26 9.39 -13.36
CA ILE A 93 0.55 8.46 -12.26
C ILE A 93 1.65 7.53 -12.72
N SER A 94 2.70 7.37 -11.90
CA SER A 94 3.83 6.48 -12.20
C SER A 94 3.97 5.39 -11.15
N LEU A 95 3.76 4.15 -11.56
CA LEU A 95 3.77 2.95 -10.74
C LEU A 95 4.90 2.01 -11.19
N PRO A 96 5.44 1.16 -10.32
CA PRO A 96 6.38 0.13 -10.74
C PRO A 96 5.67 -0.96 -11.55
N VAL A 97 6.33 -1.63 -12.48
CA VAL A 97 5.69 -2.70 -13.29
C VAL A 97 5.20 -3.88 -12.46
N ASN A 98 5.89 -4.21 -11.36
CA ASN A 98 5.49 -5.30 -10.47
C ASN A 98 4.67 -4.77 -9.28
N PHE A 99 3.45 -5.28 -9.12
CA PHE A 99 2.54 -4.90 -8.03
C PHE A 99 3.12 -5.20 -6.65
N ALA A 100 3.94 -6.24 -6.50
CA ALA A 100 4.60 -6.57 -5.23
C ALA A 100 5.60 -5.48 -4.77
N THR A 101 6.05 -4.62 -5.69
CA THR A 101 6.96 -3.51 -5.39
C THR A 101 6.24 -2.19 -5.15
N LEU A 102 4.91 -2.20 -5.15
CA LEU A 102 4.07 -1.03 -4.93
C LEU A 102 4.24 -0.51 -3.50
N LYS A 103 5.01 0.56 -3.36
CA LYS A 103 5.21 1.27 -2.09
C LYS A 103 4.02 2.18 -1.76
N PRO A 104 3.82 2.52 -0.47
CA PRO A 104 2.81 3.48 -0.05
C PRO A 104 2.87 4.83 -0.77
N LEU A 105 4.08 5.30 -1.13
CA LEU A 105 4.26 6.54 -1.90
C LEU A 105 3.48 6.52 -3.22
N HIS A 106 3.50 5.39 -3.95
CA HIS A 106 2.77 5.23 -5.20
C HIS A 106 1.25 5.16 -4.96
N MET A 107 0.82 4.52 -3.87
CA MET A 107 -0.60 4.47 -3.49
C MET A 107 -1.15 5.87 -3.16
N TYR A 108 -0.38 6.69 -2.44
CA TYR A 108 -0.78 8.07 -2.13
C TYR A 108 -0.82 8.95 -3.36
N ASP A 109 0.05 8.74 -4.34
CA ASP A 109 -0.05 9.46 -5.62
C ASP A 109 -1.41 9.20 -6.28
N ILE A 110 -1.84 7.93 -6.36
CA ILE A 110 -3.18 7.56 -6.87
C ILE A 110 -4.29 8.28 -6.08
N VAL A 111 -4.24 8.26 -4.75
CA VAL A 111 -5.25 8.90 -3.88
C VAL A 111 -5.29 10.41 -4.08
N VAL A 112 -4.13 11.08 -4.15
CA VAL A 112 -4.09 12.54 -4.34
C VAL A 112 -4.71 12.92 -5.68
N LYS A 113 -4.49 12.12 -6.72
CA LYS A 113 -5.05 12.35 -8.06
C LYS A 113 -6.54 11.97 -8.18
N ASN A 114 -7.04 11.09 -7.31
CA ASN A 114 -8.39 10.53 -7.36
C ASN A 114 -9.06 10.50 -5.98
N ARG A 115 -8.99 11.62 -5.25
CA ARG A 115 -9.31 11.72 -3.81
C ARG A 115 -10.69 11.20 -3.41
N SER A 116 -11.69 11.37 -4.28
CA SER A 116 -13.07 10.95 -4.02
C SER A 116 -13.30 9.46 -4.23
N PHE A 117 -12.35 8.75 -4.85
CA PHE A 117 -12.53 7.37 -5.32
C PHE A 117 -11.60 6.38 -4.64
N PHE A 118 -10.45 6.82 -4.13
CA PHE A 118 -9.46 5.95 -3.52
C PHE A 118 -9.07 6.38 -2.12
N GLN A 119 -8.75 5.39 -1.28
CA GLN A 119 -8.21 5.56 0.06
C GLN A 119 -7.07 4.57 0.32
N VAL A 120 -6.07 4.98 1.11
CA VAL A 120 -5.07 4.06 1.66
C VAL A 120 -5.47 3.72 3.09
N CYS A 121 -5.66 2.43 3.36
CA CYS A 121 -5.99 1.90 4.68
C CYS A 121 -4.83 1.05 5.22
N ASP A 122 -4.67 1.01 6.54
CA ASP A 122 -3.78 0.04 7.18
C ASP A 122 -4.49 -1.31 7.21
N TYR A 123 -3.86 -2.35 6.67
CA TYR A 123 -4.41 -3.71 6.72
C TYR A 123 -4.18 -4.27 8.12
N SER A 124 -5.21 -4.26 8.96
CA SER A 124 -5.23 -5.06 10.19
C SER A 124 -5.77 -6.45 9.88
N ILE A 125 -4.98 -7.48 10.18
CA ILE A 125 -5.34 -8.91 10.09
C ILE A 125 -6.63 -9.24 10.88
N SER A 126 -7.09 -8.34 11.75
CA SER A 126 -8.38 -8.41 12.46
C SER A 126 -9.60 -8.57 11.55
N ASP A 127 -9.53 -8.19 10.27
CA ASP A 127 -10.62 -8.37 9.29
C ASP A 127 -10.78 -9.81 8.77
N LYS A 128 -9.94 -10.75 9.20
CA LYS A 128 -9.99 -12.15 8.73
C LYS A 128 -10.83 -13.08 9.63
N THR A 129 -11.26 -12.63 10.80
CA THR A 129 -11.89 -13.49 11.83
C THR A 129 -13.42 -13.62 11.74
N GLU A 130 -14.06 -13.15 10.67
CA GLU A 130 -15.52 -13.27 10.49
C GLU A 130 -15.95 -14.16 9.30
N LEU A 131 -15.02 -14.75 8.54
CA LEU A 131 -15.36 -15.55 7.35
C LEU A 131 -15.03 -17.05 7.44
N ASP A 132 -14.40 -17.50 8.53
CA ASP A 132 -14.08 -18.93 8.77
C ASP A 132 -14.98 -19.57 9.84
N ASN A 133 -16.02 -18.87 10.32
CA ASN A 133 -17.03 -19.39 11.24
C ASN A 133 -18.43 -19.36 10.59
N GLU A 134 -18.62 -20.08 9.49
CA GLU A 134 -19.93 -20.62 9.12
C GLU A 134 -19.78 -22.05 8.57
#